data_AF-A0A0F2QG78-F1
#
_entry.id   AF-A0A0F2QG78-F1
#
_cell.length_a   1.000
_cell.length_b   1.000
_cell.length_c   1.000
_cell.angle_alpha   90.00
_cell.angle_beta   90.00
_cell.angle_gamma   90.00
#
_symmetry.space_group_name_H-M   'P 1'
#
loop_
_entity.id
_entity.type
_entity.pdbx_description
1 polymer ?
#
loop_
_entity_poly.entity_id
_entity_poly.type
_entity_poly.pdbx_seq_one_letter_code
_entity_poly.pdbx_strand_id
1 'polypeptide(L)'
;MAYASGTKLSGLAGLVGAAVGGYIGYTQAANVSELAPVAGALILGGIGMVVGSAGAFLLKSVMQFIIYLIMFGVLAYVFQHQIEQLTGINPVDATLSLLSDIGLPVGGLIDKRAE
;
A
#
# COMPACT_ATOMS: atom_id res chain seq x y z
N MET A 1 8.45 -13.04 -11.93
CA MET A 1 9.36 -11.90 -12.18
C MET A 1 8.80 -10.55 -11.64
N ALA A 2 8.33 -10.49 -10.39
CA ALA A 2 7.77 -9.25 -9.79
C ALA A 2 8.79 -8.38 -9.03
N TYR A 3 9.98 -8.91 -8.74
CA TYR A 3 11.02 -8.22 -7.97
C TYR A 3 11.86 -7.24 -8.81
N ALA A 4 12.23 -7.59 -10.05
CA ALA A 4 13.06 -6.76 -10.92
C ALA A 4 12.38 -5.45 -11.42
N SER A 5 11.05 -5.40 -11.37
CA SER A 5 10.27 -4.18 -11.67
C SER A 5 10.24 -3.21 -10.47
N GLY A 6 10.29 -3.74 -9.23
CA GLY A 6 10.23 -2.92 -8.02
C GLY A 6 11.50 -2.13 -7.74
N THR A 7 12.66 -2.68 -8.06
CA THR A 7 13.95 -2.01 -7.87
C THR A 7 14.11 -0.79 -8.77
N LYS A 8 13.62 -0.87 -10.01
CA LYS A 8 13.61 0.27 -10.94
C LYS A 8 12.67 1.38 -10.48
N LEU A 9 11.48 1.02 -9.99
CA LEU A 9 10.50 2.00 -9.49
C LEU A 9 10.93 2.65 -8.18
N SER A 10 11.48 1.87 -7.24
CA SER A 10 12.00 2.38 -5.97
C SER A 10 13.25 3.25 -6.17
N GLY A 11 14.13 2.89 -7.11
CA GLY A 11 15.27 3.73 -7.50
C GLY A 11 14.84 5.04 -8.15
N LEU A 12 13.84 5.01 -9.05
CA LEU A 12 13.29 6.21 -9.66
C LEU A 12 12.61 7.11 -8.62
N ALA A 13 11.82 6.53 -7.71
CA ALA A 13 11.18 7.27 -6.63
C ALA A 13 12.20 7.86 -5.64
N GLY A 14 13.31 7.16 -5.40
CA GLY A 14 14.45 7.68 -4.66
C GLY A 14 15.11 8.87 -5.36
N LEU A 15 15.32 8.82 -6.68
CA LEU A 15 15.85 9.97 -7.43
C LEU A 15 14.91 11.18 -7.40
N VAL A 16 13.61 10.95 -7.58
CA VAL A 16 12.60 12.03 -7.49
C VAL A 16 12.58 12.62 -6.08
N GLY A 17 12.59 11.76 -5.05
CA GLY A 17 12.67 12.20 -3.66
C GLY A 17 13.95 12.99 -3.36
N ALA A 18 15.09 12.56 -3.91
CA ALA A 18 16.37 13.26 -3.78
C ALA A 18 16.36 14.63 -4.45
N ALA A 19 15.76 14.74 -5.64
CA ALA A 19 15.64 15.99 -6.37
C ALA A 19 14.72 16.98 -5.63
N VAL A 20 13.55 16.52 -5.18
CA VAL A 20 12.60 17.35 -4.43
C VAL A 20 13.17 17.76 -3.07
N GLY A 21 13.73 16.81 -2.32
CA GLY A 21 14.38 17.08 -1.04
C GLY A 21 15.58 18.03 -1.19
N GLY A 22 16.42 17.82 -2.21
CA GLY A 22 17.56 18.67 -2.47
C GLY A 22 17.18 20.10 -2.87
N TYR A 23 16.13 20.27 -3.67
CA TYR A 23 15.61 21.59 -4.02
C TYR A 23 15.04 22.33 -2.79
N ILE A 24 14.28 21.63 -1.96
CA ILE A 24 13.74 22.19 -0.71
C ILE A 24 14.89 22.54 0.24
N GLY A 25 15.88 21.66 0.38
CA GLY A 25 17.06 21.87 1.23
C GLY A 25 17.92 23.05 0.77
N TYR A 26 18.13 23.19 -0.53
CA TYR A 26 18.88 24.31 -1.11
C TYR A 26 18.20 25.65 -0.82
N THR A 27 16.88 25.72 -1.05
CA THR A 27 16.10 26.96 -0.90
C THR A 27 15.86 27.33 0.57
N GLN A 28 15.72 26.35 1.47
CA GLN A 28 15.57 26.63 2.90
C GLN A 28 16.90 26.96 3.58
N ALA A 29 18.00 26.27 3.23
CA ALA A 29 19.31 26.60 3.78
C ALA A 29 19.80 27.99 3.31
N ALA A 30 19.45 28.41 2.09
CA ALA A 30 19.75 29.75 1.60
C ALA A 30 18.99 30.88 2.31
N ASN A 31 17.84 30.59 2.95
CA ASN A 31 16.94 31.60 3.50
C ASN A 31 16.90 31.66 5.03
N VAL A 32 17.26 30.58 5.75
CA VAL A 32 16.93 30.43 7.18
C VAL A 32 18.07 29.85 8.04
N SER A 33 19.20 29.42 7.48
CA SER A 33 20.24 28.71 8.24
C SER A 33 21.65 29.26 7.97
N GLU A 34 22.54 29.23 8.96
CA GLU A 34 23.99 29.48 8.80
C GLU A 34 24.73 28.36 8.02
N LEU A 35 23.98 27.46 7.38
CA LEU A 35 24.48 26.34 6.61
C LEU A 35 24.66 26.74 5.14
N ALA A 36 25.74 26.25 4.53
CA ALA A 36 25.93 26.39 3.10
C ALA A 36 24.73 25.79 2.33
N PRO A 37 24.14 26.48 1.33
CA PRO A 37 23.00 25.98 0.58
C PRO A 37 23.20 24.59 -0.04
N VAL A 38 24.44 24.29 -0.43
CA VAL A 38 24.83 22.97 -0.93
C VAL A 38 24.75 21.89 0.15
N ALA A 39 25.12 22.20 1.39
CA ALA A 39 25.01 21.26 2.52
C ALA A 39 23.54 20.95 2.83
N GLY A 40 22.68 21.98 2.83
CA GLY A 40 21.23 21.79 3.00
C GLY A 40 20.61 20.92 1.90
N ALA A 41 21.03 21.14 0.65
CA ALA A 41 20.59 20.35 -0.50
C ALA A 41 21.01 18.87 -0.39
N LEU A 42 22.24 18.59 0.06
CA LEU A 42 22.71 17.21 0.22
C LEU A 42 22.03 16.49 1.38
N ILE A 43 21.78 17.16 2.49
CA ILE A 43 21.13 16.56 3.67
C ILE A 43 19.66 16.25 3.38
N LEU A 44 18.86 17.25 2.95
CA LEU A 44 17.46 16.99 2.61
C LEU A 44 17.32 16.14 1.34
N GLY A 45 18.25 16.23 0.39
CA GLY A 45 18.28 15.34 -0.78
C GLY A 45 18.53 13.89 -0.39
N GLY A 46 19.45 13.63 0.55
CA GLY A 46 19.65 12.30 1.11
C GLY A 46 18.41 11.75 1.82
N ILE A 47 17.77 12.57 2.65
CA ILE A 47 16.52 12.19 3.33
C ILE A 47 15.41 11.92 2.31
N GLY A 48 15.24 12.82 1.33
CA GLY A 48 14.28 12.66 0.26
C GLY A 48 14.49 11.40 -0.57
N MET A 49 15.75 11.00 -0.80
CA MET A 49 16.06 9.73 -1.47
C MET A 49 15.55 8.51 -0.69
N VAL A 50 15.79 8.49 0.61
CA VAL A 50 15.37 7.39 1.48
C VAL A 50 13.84 7.34 1.57
N VAL A 51 13.19 8.49 1.79
CA VAL A 51 11.73 8.57 1.89
C VAL A 51 11.06 8.23 0.56
N GLY A 52 11.57 8.73 -0.56
CA GLY A 52 11.04 8.43 -1.90
C GLY A 52 11.14 6.95 -2.25
N SER A 53 12.30 6.33 -2.01
CA SER A 53 12.52 4.91 -2.27
C SER A 53 11.70 3.99 -1.35
N ALA A 54 11.61 4.32 -0.06
CA ALA A 54 10.79 3.60 0.91
C ALA A 54 9.29 3.76 0.66
N GLY A 55 8.82 4.98 0.32
CA GLY A 55 7.42 5.26 0.03
C GLY A 55 6.91 4.47 -1.18
N ALA A 56 7.72 4.36 -2.24
CA ALA A 56 7.38 3.53 -3.40
C ALA A 56 7.31 2.04 -3.07
N PHE A 57 8.17 1.55 -2.16
CA PHE A 57 8.10 0.17 -1.67
C PHE A 57 6.84 -0.07 -0.86
N LEU A 58 6.49 0.83 0.06
CA LEU A 58 5.27 0.72 0.87
C LEU A 58 4.02 0.70 -0.01
N LEU A 59 3.92 1.63 -0.96
CA LEU A 59 2.80 1.67 -1.89
C LEU A 59 2.69 0.38 -2.70
N LYS A 60 3.81 -0.14 -3.21
CA LYS A 60 3.83 -1.42 -3.94
C LYS A 60 3.36 -2.58 -3.06
N SER A 61 3.85 -2.66 -1.82
CA SER A 61 3.47 -3.71 -0.88
C SER A 61 1.98 -3.66 -0.56
N VAL A 62 1.42 -2.47 -0.37
CA VAL A 62 -0.03 -2.28 -0.16
C VAL A 62 -0.82 -2.74 -1.39
N MET A 63 -0.41 -2.36 -2.59
CA MET A 63 -1.08 -2.80 -3.82
C MET A 63 -1.05 -4.32 -3.98
N GLN A 64 0.09 -4.95 -3.69
CA GLN A 64 0.22 -6.40 -3.75
C GLN A 64 -0.65 -7.09 -2.69
N PHE A 65 -0.72 -6.52 -1.49
CA PHE A 65 -1.59 -7.01 -0.41
C PHE A 65 -3.07 -6.97 -0.83
N ILE A 66 -3.53 -5.85 -1.41
CA ILE A 66 -4.91 -5.70 -1.91
C ILE A 66 -5.21 -6.74 -2.98
N ILE A 67 -4.31 -6.94 -3.95
CA ILE A 67 -4.50 -7.95 -5.01
C ILE A 67 -4.66 -9.34 -4.41
N TYR A 68 -3.86 -9.70 -3.41
CA TYR A 68 -4.00 -11.00 -2.75
C TYR A 68 -5.30 -11.14 -1.97
N LEU A 69 -5.79 -10.07 -1.32
CA LEU A 69 -7.11 -10.09 -0.68
C LEU A 69 -8.23 -10.32 -1.70
N ILE A 70 -8.17 -9.66 -2.86
CA ILE A 70 -9.14 -9.87 -3.95
C ILE A 70 -9.08 -11.29 -4.46
N MET A 71 -7.88 -11.81 -4.76
CA MET A 71 -7.70 -13.19 -5.22
C MET A 71 -8.23 -14.20 -4.20
N PHE A 72 -7.95 -13.99 -2.92
CA PHE A 72 -8.48 -14.81 -1.84
C PHE A 72 -10.00 -14.78 -1.81
N GLY A 73 -10.62 -13.60 -1.88
CA GLY A 73 -12.07 -13.45 -1.93
C GLY A 73 -12.71 -14.14 -3.14
N VAL A 74 -12.09 -14.03 -4.32
CA VAL A 74 -12.57 -14.71 -5.53
C VAL A 74 -12.52 -16.22 -5.37
N LEU A 75 -11.44 -16.77 -4.83
CA LEU A 75 -11.34 -18.22 -4.58
C LEU A 75 -12.37 -18.67 -3.54
N ALA A 76 -12.53 -17.94 -2.45
CA ALA A 76 -13.53 -18.24 -1.43
C ALA A 76 -14.96 -18.23 -2.00
N TYR A 77 -15.27 -17.31 -2.93
CA TYR A 77 -16.57 -17.24 -3.60
C TYR A 77 -16.78 -18.36 -4.61
N VAL A 78 -15.81 -18.60 -5.51
CA VAL A 78 -15.91 -19.63 -6.56
C VAL A 78 -16.00 -21.02 -5.96
N PHE A 79 -15.21 -21.30 -4.91
CA PHE A 79 -15.18 -22.60 -4.25
C PHE A 79 -16.09 -22.69 -3.02
N GLN A 80 -17.02 -21.73 -2.84
CA GLN A 80 -17.84 -21.65 -1.63
C GLN A 80 -18.56 -22.97 -1.32
N HIS A 81 -19.10 -23.64 -2.34
CA HIS A 81 -19.86 -24.86 -2.16
C HIS A 81 -18.98 -26.04 -1.73
N GLN A 82 -17.79 -26.18 -2.33
CA GLN A 82 -16.85 -27.23 -1.94
C GLN A 82 -16.32 -27.00 -0.52
N ILE A 83 -16.05 -25.74 -0.16
CA ILE A 83 -15.59 -25.37 1.19
C ILE A 83 -16.70 -25.67 2.22
N GLU A 84 -17.94 -25.31 1.92
CA GLU A 84 -19.09 -25.56 2.79
C GLU A 84 -19.36 -27.05 2.97
N GLN A 85 -19.24 -27.85 1.91
CA GLN A 85 -19.35 -29.32 2.03
C GLN A 85 -18.29 -29.95 2.93
N LEU A 86 -17.09 -29.36 2.99
CA LEU A 86 -15.97 -29.88 3.80
C LEU A 86 -15.97 -29.36 5.24
N THR A 87 -16.43 -28.12 5.44
CA THR A 87 -16.30 -27.41 6.72
C THR A 87 -17.64 -27.18 7.43
N GLY A 88 -18.76 -27.36 6.73
CA GLY A 88 -20.10 -27.00 7.20
C GLY A 88 -20.36 -25.49 7.28
N ILE A 89 -19.40 -24.66 6.83
CA ILE A 89 -19.47 -23.19 6.95
C ILE A 89 -19.33 -22.57 5.57
N ASN A 90 -20.23 -21.67 5.22
CA ASN A 90 -20.11 -20.88 4.01
C ASN A 90 -19.03 -19.79 4.22
N PRO A 91 -17.93 -19.79 3.45
CA PRO A 91 -16.81 -18.87 3.65
C PRO A 91 -17.19 -17.41 3.36
N VAL A 92 -18.19 -17.17 2.50
CA VAL A 92 -18.65 -15.81 2.20
C VAL A 92 -19.45 -15.27 3.38
N ASP A 93 -20.37 -16.06 3.94
CA ASP A 93 -21.19 -15.62 5.07
C ASP A 93 -20.33 -15.41 6.34
N ALA A 94 -19.34 -16.27 6.56
CA ALA A 94 -18.36 -16.09 7.65
C ALA A 94 -17.57 -14.78 7.49
N THR A 95 -17.20 -14.43 6.25
CA THR A 95 -16.50 -13.16 5.98
C THR A 95 -17.43 -11.96 6.20
N LEU A 96 -18.69 -12.03 5.77
CA LEU A 96 -19.68 -10.98 6.00
C LEU A 96 -19.96 -10.79 7.50
N SER A 97 -20.06 -11.88 8.27
CA SER A 97 -20.19 -11.80 9.74
C SER A 97 -18.99 -11.10 10.36
N LEU A 98 -17.77 -11.47 10.00
CA LEU A 98 -16.56 -10.82 10.51
C LEU A 98 -16.53 -9.32 10.20
N LEU A 99 -16.90 -8.93 8.98
CA LEU A 99 -16.96 -7.52 8.58
C LEU A 99 -18.03 -6.76 9.38
N SER A 100 -19.19 -7.39 9.60
CA SER A 100 -20.24 -6.85 10.46
C SER A 100 -19.75 -6.68 11.90
N ASP A 101 -19.03 -7.66 12.44
CA ASP A 101 -18.50 -7.66 13.81
C ASP A 101 -17.43 -6.58 14.03
N ILE A 102 -16.68 -6.24 12.98
CA ILE A 102 -15.71 -5.13 12.97
C ILE A 102 -16.42 -3.76 12.80
N GLY A 103 -17.74 -3.75 12.64
CA GLY A 103 -18.56 -2.54 12.54
C GLY A 103 -18.68 -1.97 11.13
N LEU A 104 -18.32 -2.76 10.10
CA LEU A 104 -18.50 -2.34 8.71
C LEU A 104 -19.94 -2.63 8.26
N PRO A 105 -20.62 -1.65 7.61
CA PRO A 105 -22.00 -1.82 7.19
C PRO A 105 -22.11 -2.76 5.99
N VAL A 106 -22.41 -4.04 6.26
CA VAL A 106 -22.57 -5.10 5.25
C VAL A 106 -24.02 -5.57 5.05
N GLY A 107 -24.98 -4.98 5.80
CA GLY A 107 -26.38 -5.45 5.85
C GLY A 107 -27.08 -5.55 4.49
N GLY A 108 -26.83 -4.61 3.57
CA GLY A 108 -27.44 -4.64 2.23
C GLY A 108 -26.97 -5.78 1.32
N LEU A 109 -25.86 -6.44 1.65
CA LEU A 109 -25.35 -7.62 0.93
C LEU A 109 -25.85 -8.94 1.55
N ILE A 110 -26.13 -8.92 2.86
CA ILE A 110 -26.68 -10.08 3.59
C ILE A 110 -28.16 -10.27 3.21
N ASP A 111 -28.95 -9.19 3.19
CA ASP A 111 -30.39 -9.25 2.86
C ASP A 111 -30.66 -9.79 1.44
N LYS A 112 -29.82 -9.42 0.46
CA LYS A 112 -29.95 -9.89 -0.94
C LYS A 112 -29.71 -11.38 -1.15
N ARG A 113 -29.15 -12.10 -0.18
CA ARG A 113 -28.98 -13.56 -0.24
C ARG A 113 -30.12 -14.34 0.43
N ALA A 114 -30.98 -13.66 1.20
CA ALA A 114 -32.10 -14.28 1.89
C ALA A 114 -33.39 -14.33 1.04
N GLU A 115 -33.39 -13.65 -0.11
CA GLU A 115 -34.40 -13.76 -1.19
C GLU A 115 -34.01 -14.82 -2.24
#